data_AF-A0A920UVT9-F1
#
_entry.id   AF-A0A920UVT9-F1
#
_cell.length_a   1.000
_cell.length_b   1.000
_cell.length_c   1.000
_cell.angle_alpha   90.00
_cell.angle_beta   90.00
_cell.angle_gamma   90.00
#
_symmetry.space_group_name_H-M   'P 1'
#
loop_
_entity.id
_entity.type
_entity.pdbx_description
1 polymer ?
#
loop_
_entity_poly.entity_id
_entity_poly.type
_entity_poly.pdbx_seq_one_letter_code
_entity_poly.pdbx_strand_id
1 'polypeptide(L)'
;MDSTRRRFVTGLATMTSASILSCSNSLNFSIDSLDFKSKNYPALSGAYLDNAARHPMTIAAGTAVGDYVSGLNSGDEVDVSSSVRAQFATLINANDSEITYAPSTTLGENLITSALGMPTSGGHIITDPLALYRFILSL
;
A
#
# COMPACT_ATOMS: atom_id res chain seq x y z
N MET A 1 33.33 3.42 -42.45
CA MET A 1 32.51 4.42 -43.17
C MET A 1 31.14 3.80 -43.34
N ASP A 2 30.28 3.80 -42.31
CA ASP A 2 29.61 4.97 -41.73
C ASP A 2 28.62 5.59 -42.73
N SER A 3 27.31 5.43 -42.50
CA SER A 3 26.23 6.25 -43.11
C SER A 3 24.78 5.79 -42.84
N THR A 4 24.48 4.74 -42.07
CA THR A 4 23.07 4.26 -41.97
C THR A 4 22.30 4.73 -40.72
N ARG A 5 22.95 5.31 -39.71
CA ARG A 5 22.29 5.62 -38.41
C ARG A 5 21.82 7.07 -38.21
N ARG A 6 21.96 7.97 -39.19
CA ARG A 6 21.73 9.43 -39.00
C ARG A 6 20.57 10.06 -39.80
N ARG A 7 19.63 9.28 -40.37
CA ARG A 7 18.54 9.84 -41.21
C ARG A 7 17.15 9.89 -40.57
N PHE A 8 16.99 9.56 -39.28
CA PHE A 8 15.67 9.54 -38.64
C PHE A 8 15.34 10.75 -37.76
N VAL A 9 16.20 11.78 -37.69
CA VAL A 9 16.00 12.94 -36.80
C VAL A 9 15.85 14.25 -37.58
N THR A 10 15.38 14.24 -38.83
CA THR A 10 15.23 15.50 -39.58
C THR A 10 13.96 15.49 -40.45
N GLY A 11 12.94 16.20 -39.96
CA GLY A 11 11.60 16.30 -40.54
C GLY A 11 10.59 15.82 -39.51
N LEU A 12 9.99 16.68 -38.69
CA LEU A 12 8.99 17.62 -39.16
C LEU A 12 8.74 18.67 -38.05
N ALA A 13 9.60 19.68 -37.98
CA ALA A 13 9.23 20.95 -37.37
C ALA A 13 8.44 21.73 -38.43
N THR A 14 7.13 21.89 -38.23
CA THR A 14 6.26 23.00 -38.69
C THR A 14 4.81 22.51 -38.84
N MET A 15 4.00 22.63 -37.78
CA MET A 15 2.60 23.05 -37.88
C MET A 15 2.16 23.59 -36.51
N THR A 16 2.26 24.91 -36.37
CA THR A 16 1.57 25.69 -35.33
C THR A 16 0.10 25.79 -35.74
N SER A 17 -0.83 25.40 -34.86
CA SER A 17 -2.00 26.23 -34.45
C SER A 17 -3.06 25.43 -33.67
N ALA A 18 -3.40 25.98 -32.51
CA ALA A 18 -4.71 26.01 -31.87
C ALA A 18 -5.48 24.68 -31.68
N SER A 19 -5.44 24.18 -30.44
CA SER A 19 -6.64 23.86 -29.65
C SER A 19 -6.21 23.61 -28.21
N ILE A 20 -6.12 24.67 -27.42
CA ILE A 20 -6.12 24.55 -25.96
C ILE A 20 -7.57 24.23 -25.57
N LEU A 21 -7.99 22.98 -25.76
CA LEU A 21 -9.15 22.46 -25.04
C LEU A 21 -8.67 22.25 -23.60
N SER A 22 -8.70 23.34 -22.85
CA SER A 22 -8.76 23.29 -21.41
C SER A 22 -10.07 22.57 -21.08
N CYS A 23 -9.98 21.25 -20.94
CA CYS A 23 -10.99 20.51 -20.19
C CYS A 23 -10.85 21.00 -18.76
N SER A 24 -11.60 22.05 -18.43
CA SER A 24 -11.90 22.42 -17.06
C SER A 24 -12.65 21.24 -16.47
N ASN A 25 -11.91 20.29 -15.91
CA ASN A 25 -12.49 19.22 -15.12
C ASN A 25 -12.95 19.90 -13.82
N SER A 26 -14.14 20.52 -13.85
CA SER A 26 -14.84 20.86 -12.63
C SER A 26 -15.12 19.53 -11.96
N LEU A 27 -14.25 19.13 -11.03
CA LEU A 27 -14.51 18.04 -10.12
C LEU A 27 -15.77 18.47 -9.36
N ASN A 28 -16.92 17.94 -9.80
CA ASN A 28 -18.11 17.90 -8.98
C ASN A 28 -17.71 17.07 -7.76
N PHE A 29 -17.29 17.75 -6.71
CA PHE A 29 -16.96 17.14 -5.45
C PHE A 29 -18.29 16.59 -4.90
N SER A 30 -18.54 15.30 -5.13
CA SER A 30 -19.77 14.65 -4.70
C SER A 30 -19.93 14.81 -3.18
N ILE A 31 -21.05 15.38 -2.77
CA ILE A 31 -21.44 15.64 -1.37
C ILE A 31 -21.41 14.32 -0.54
N ASP A 32 -21.63 13.17 -1.19
CA ASP A 32 -21.48 11.84 -0.57
C ASP A 32 -20.08 11.55 -0.01
N SER A 33 -19.03 12.09 -0.62
CA SER A 33 -17.65 11.89 -0.14
C SER A 33 -17.34 12.72 1.11
N LEU A 34 -17.99 13.88 1.27
CA LEU A 34 -17.93 14.69 2.49
C LEU A 34 -18.62 13.95 3.63
N ASP A 35 -19.80 13.38 3.39
CA ASP A 35 -20.56 12.60 4.39
C ASP A 35 -19.78 11.35 4.84
N PHE A 36 -19.18 10.62 3.89
CA PHE A 36 -18.33 9.48 4.20
C PHE A 36 -17.12 9.86 5.07
N LYS A 37 -16.44 10.96 4.74
CA LYS A 37 -15.27 11.44 5.50
C LYS A 37 -15.66 11.85 6.91
N SER A 38 -16.69 12.69 7.06
CA SER A 38 -17.13 13.15 8.39
C SER A 38 -17.61 12.00 9.26
N LYS A 39 -18.26 11.00 8.67
CA LYS A 39 -18.77 9.83 9.39
C LYS A 39 -17.66 8.89 9.89
N ASN A 40 -16.64 8.64 9.07
CA ASN A 40 -15.60 7.64 9.38
C ASN A 40 -14.33 8.24 9.96
N TYR A 41 -14.04 9.51 9.68
CA TYR A 41 -12.81 10.22 10.06
C TYR A 41 -13.11 11.63 10.58
N PRO A 42 -13.93 11.77 11.65
CA PRO A 42 -14.40 13.08 12.13
C PRO A 42 -13.26 13.99 12.63
N ALA A 43 -12.16 13.40 13.11
CA ALA A 43 -10.99 14.14 13.58
C ALA A 43 -10.06 14.62 12.44
N LEU A 44 -10.27 14.14 11.20
CA LEU A 44 -9.40 14.43 10.08
C LEU A 44 -9.80 15.75 9.38
N SER A 45 -9.10 16.83 9.71
CA SER A 45 -9.28 18.13 9.03
C SER A 45 -8.41 18.24 7.77
N GLY A 46 -8.93 18.91 6.75
CA GLY A 46 -8.19 19.20 5.51
C GLY A 46 -7.88 17.99 4.63
N ALA A 47 -6.88 18.14 3.76
CA ALA A 47 -6.36 17.10 2.89
C ALA A 47 -5.22 16.34 3.59
N TYR A 48 -5.27 15.01 3.59
CA TYR A 48 -4.25 14.16 4.17
C TYR A 48 -3.43 13.50 3.05
N LEU A 49 -2.17 13.90 2.91
CA LEU A 49 -1.28 13.48 1.81
C LEU A 49 -0.19 12.49 2.25
N ASP A 50 -0.16 12.13 3.54
CA ASP A 50 0.82 11.19 4.12
C ASP A 50 0.29 9.74 4.17
N ASN A 51 -0.62 9.40 3.25
CA ASN A 51 -1.28 8.09 3.22
C ASN A 51 -0.33 6.94 2.85
N ALA A 52 0.83 7.24 2.28
CA ALA A 52 1.85 6.24 1.97
C ALA A 52 2.58 5.76 3.24
N ALA A 53 2.75 6.62 4.25
CA ALA A 53 3.39 6.25 5.51
C ALA A 53 2.40 5.63 6.49
N ARG A 54 1.19 6.20 6.61
CA ARG A 54 0.15 5.70 7.50
C ARG A 54 -1.23 6.11 7.03
N HIS A 55 -2.20 5.20 7.10
CA HIS A 55 -3.60 5.57 6.90
C HIS A 55 -4.22 6.10 8.19
N PRO A 56 -5.05 7.17 8.14
CA PRO A 56 -5.91 7.53 9.25
C PRO A 56 -6.78 6.33 9.64
N MET A 57 -6.95 6.11 10.95
CA MET A 57 -7.79 5.03 11.46
C MET A 57 -9.26 5.48 11.44
N THR A 58 -10.17 4.59 11.03
CA THR A 58 -11.62 4.86 11.11
C THR A 58 -12.11 4.78 12.55
N ILE A 59 -13.22 5.45 12.87
CA ILE A 59 -13.87 5.29 14.19
C ILE A 59 -14.15 3.81 14.47
N ALA A 60 -14.71 3.08 13.50
CA ALA A 60 -15.08 1.68 13.68
C ALA A 60 -13.88 0.80 14.03
N ALA A 61 -12.72 1.00 13.38
CA ALA A 61 -11.50 0.28 13.71
C ALA A 61 -11.00 0.64 15.12
N GLY A 62 -11.06 1.92 15.50
CA GLY A 62 -10.70 2.36 16.85
C GLY A 62 -11.61 1.74 17.93
N THR A 63 -12.92 1.69 17.69
CA THR A 63 -13.89 1.04 18.58
C THR A 63 -13.59 -0.45 18.73
N ALA A 64 -13.37 -1.17 17.62
CA ALA A 64 -13.07 -2.61 17.66
C ALA A 64 -11.79 -2.93 18.45
N VAL A 65 -10.74 -2.10 18.34
CA VAL A 65 -9.53 -2.24 19.16
C VAL A 65 -9.84 -1.99 20.64
N GLY A 66 -10.64 -0.98 20.96
CA GLY A 66 -11.09 -0.70 22.33
C GLY A 66 -11.89 -1.85 22.94
N ASP A 67 -12.79 -2.45 22.16
CA ASP A 67 -13.58 -3.61 22.57
C ASP A 67 -12.69 -4.83 22.85
N TYR A 68 -11.72 -5.11 21.95
CA TYR A 68 -10.76 -6.19 22.14
C TYR A 68 -9.93 -6.01 23.43
N VAL A 69 -9.39 -4.80 23.66
CA VAL A 69 -8.62 -4.49 24.88
C VAL A 69 -9.50 -4.60 26.13
N SER A 70 -10.76 -4.20 26.05
CA SER A 70 -11.70 -4.32 27.17
C SER A 70 -11.99 -5.79 27.50
N GLY A 71 -12.20 -6.63 26.48
CA GLY A 71 -12.37 -8.08 26.62
C GLY A 71 -11.15 -8.76 27.28
N LEU A 72 -9.94 -8.37 26.88
CA LEU A 72 -8.70 -8.83 27.53
C LEU A 72 -8.67 -8.47 29.03
N ASN A 73 -9.09 -7.25 29.40
CA ASN A 73 -9.12 -6.82 30.79
C ASN A 73 -10.20 -7.53 31.62
N SER A 74 -11.32 -7.92 31.02
CA SER A 74 -12.42 -8.62 31.69
C SER A 74 -12.28 -10.15 31.67
N GLY A 75 -11.31 -10.70 30.93
CA GLY A 75 -11.15 -12.13 30.72
C GLY A 75 -12.18 -12.76 29.76
N ASP A 76 -12.87 -11.92 28.98
CA ASP A 76 -13.84 -12.31 27.93
C ASP A 76 -13.23 -12.04 26.55
N GLU A 77 -12.04 -12.60 26.32
CA GLU A 77 -11.33 -12.41 25.06
C GLU A 77 -12.03 -13.17 23.93
N VAL A 78 -12.33 -12.45 22.84
CA VAL A 78 -12.85 -13.03 21.61
C VAL A 78 -11.70 -13.41 20.68
N ASP A 79 -11.61 -14.67 20.28
CA ASP A 79 -10.69 -15.09 19.21
C ASP A 79 -11.20 -14.62 17.84
N VAL A 80 -10.59 -13.54 17.35
CA VAL A 80 -10.86 -12.97 16.02
C VAL A 80 -9.85 -13.40 14.96
N SER A 81 -8.81 -14.16 15.35
CA SER A 81 -7.63 -14.45 14.52
C SER A 81 -8.01 -15.18 13.23
N SER A 82 -8.83 -16.22 13.34
CA SER A 82 -9.27 -17.04 12.21
C SER A 82 -10.15 -16.26 11.23
N SER A 83 -11.09 -15.46 11.74
CA SER A 83 -11.99 -14.65 10.93
C SER A 83 -11.24 -13.58 10.13
N VAL A 84 -10.28 -12.90 10.77
CA VAL A 84 -9.48 -11.86 10.11
C VAL A 84 -8.57 -12.46 9.02
N ARG A 85 -7.95 -13.63 9.25
CA ARG A 85 -7.16 -14.31 8.21
C ARG A 85 -8.02 -14.69 7.01
N ALA A 86 -9.21 -15.24 7.22
CA ALA A 86 -10.12 -15.62 6.14
C ALA A 86 -10.61 -14.41 5.32
N GLN A 87 -10.91 -13.29 5.98
CA GLN A 87 -11.30 -12.05 5.30
C GLN A 87 -10.14 -11.48 4.47
N PHE A 88 -8.92 -11.49 5.01
CA PHE A 88 -7.73 -11.02 4.28
C PHE A 88 -7.40 -11.94 3.10
N ALA A 89 -7.50 -13.27 3.27
CA ALA A 89 -7.33 -14.24 2.19
C ALA A 89 -8.29 -13.96 1.03
N THR A 90 -9.56 -13.71 1.35
CA THR A 90 -10.58 -13.34 0.36
C THR A 90 -10.23 -12.05 -0.37
N LEU A 91 -9.76 -11.03 0.36
CA LEU A 91 -9.39 -9.73 -0.20
C LEU A 91 -8.30 -9.82 -1.27
N ILE A 92 -7.34 -10.73 -1.09
CA ILE A 92 -6.21 -10.91 -2.03
C ILE A 92 -6.38 -12.12 -2.95
N ASN A 93 -7.55 -12.78 -2.94
CA ASN A 93 -7.83 -14.00 -3.70
C ASN A 93 -6.82 -15.14 -3.41
N ALA A 94 -6.58 -15.41 -2.12
CA ALA A 94 -5.76 -16.50 -1.61
C ALA A 94 -6.57 -17.45 -0.71
N ASN A 95 -5.99 -18.58 -0.32
CA ASN A 95 -6.57 -19.50 0.66
C ASN A 95 -6.19 -19.10 2.09
N ASP A 96 -7.03 -19.41 3.08
CA ASP A 96 -6.73 -19.12 4.49
C ASP A 96 -5.41 -19.76 4.97
N SER A 97 -5.08 -20.95 4.44
CA SER A 97 -3.84 -21.68 4.76
C SER A 97 -2.57 -21.01 4.24
N GLU A 98 -2.69 -20.01 3.35
CA GLU A 98 -1.57 -19.27 2.78
C GLU A 98 -1.29 -17.97 3.56
N ILE A 99 -2.13 -17.62 4.54
CA ILE A 99 -2.04 -16.36 5.30
C ILE A 99 -1.51 -16.60 6.70
N THR A 100 -0.54 -15.78 7.10
CA THR A 100 -0.02 -15.70 8.47
C THR A 100 0.12 -14.26 8.93
N TYR A 101 0.14 -14.05 10.25
CA TYR A 101 0.36 -12.72 10.83
C TYR A 101 1.84 -12.39 10.90
N ALA A 102 2.17 -11.15 10.50
CA ALA A 102 3.47 -10.55 10.73
C ALA A 102 3.28 -9.14 11.35
N PRO A 103 4.04 -8.77 12.39
CA PRO A 103 3.98 -7.44 13.00
C PRO A 103 4.32 -6.28 12.05
N SER A 104 5.06 -6.55 10.97
CA SER A 104 5.38 -5.58 9.92
C SER A 104 5.80 -6.30 8.65
N THR A 105 5.72 -5.61 7.51
CA THR A 105 6.20 -6.10 6.21
C THR A 105 7.69 -6.49 6.28
N THR A 106 8.52 -5.63 6.88
CA THR A 106 9.96 -5.87 7.05
C THR A 106 10.25 -7.14 7.86
N LEU A 107 9.52 -7.38 8.96
CA LEU A 107 9.72 -8.60 9.73
C LEU A 107 9.25 -9.85 8.94
N GLY A 108 8.12 -9.76 8.23
CA GLY A 108 7.64 -10.85 7.38
C GLY A 108 8.62 -11.22 6.27
N GLU A 109 9.20 -10.22 5.60
CA GLU A 109 10.22 -10.40 4.58
C GLU A 109 11.49 -11.08 5.13
N ASN A 110 11.96 -10.65 6.30
CA ASN A 110 13.09 -11.27 6.98
C ASN A 110 12.83 -12.72 7.41
N LEU A 111 11.58 -13.05 7.80
CA LEU A 111 11.21 -14.42 8.12
C LEU A 111 11.28 -15.33 6.88
N ILE A 112 10.90 -14.81 5.71
CA ILE A 112 10.99 -15.55 4.44
C ILE A 112 12.44 -15.82 4.07
N THR A 113 13.32 -14.82 4.12
CA THR A 113 14.75 -15.00 3.80
C THR A 113 15.44 -15.95 4.78
N SER A 114 15.07 -15.87 6.06
CA SER A 114 15.56 -16.79 7.10
C SER A 114 15.10 -18.23 6.86
N ALA A 115 13.82 -18.44 6.51
CA ALA A 115 13.27 -19.76 6.19
C ALA A 115 13.93 -20.41 4.97
N LEU A 116 14.40 -19.60 4.01
CA LEU A 116 15.16 -20.06 2.85
C LEU A 116 16.66 -20.27 3.14
N GLY A 117 17.14 -19.95 4.35
CA GLY A 117 18.56 -20.06 4.71
C GLY A 117 19.48 -19.07 4.00
N MET A 118 18.94 -17.92 3.56
CA MET A 118 19.62 -16.94 2.71
C MET A 118 20.51 -15.89 3.42
N PRO A 119 20.94 -16.06 4.68
CA PRO A 119 22.22 -15.52 5.16
C PRO A 119 23.37 -16.52 5.01
N THR A 120 23.08 -17.80 5.30
CA THR A 120 24.10 -18.80 5.63
C THR A 120 24.54 -19.62 4.41
N SER A 121 23.68 -19.75 3.41
CA SER A 121 23.91 -20.57 2.21
C SER A 121 24.74 -19.87 1.12
N GLY A 122 25.07 -18.58 1.28
CA GLY A 122 25.86 -17.82 0.31
C GLY A 122 25.13 -17.48 -1.00
N GLY A 123 23.79 -17.54 -1.01
CA GLY A 123 22.98 -17.17 -2.17
C GLY A 123 23.01 -15.67 -2.50
N HIS A 124 22.72 -15.31 -3.75
CA HIS A 124 22.62 -13.92 -4.16
C HIS A 124 21.19 -13.39 -3.98
N ILE A 125 21.04 -12.28 -3.26
CA ILE A 125 19.78 -11.55 -3.14
C ILE A 125 19.84 -10.35 -4.09
N ILE A 126 18.97 -10.34 -5.11
CA ILE A 126 18.85 -9.23 -6.06
C ILE A 126 17.76 -8.30 -5.55
N THR A 127 18.09 -7.03 -5.37
CA THR A 127 17.16 -5.99 -4.92
C THR A 127 17.09 -4.84 -5.92
N ASP A 128 15.98 -4.12 -5.92
CA ASP A 128 15.78 -2.90 -6.71
C ASP A 128 15.93 -1.64 -5.82
N PRO A 129 16.41 -0.49 -6.36
CA PRO A 129 16.57 0.74 -5.58
C PRO A 129 15.27 1.32 -5.01
N LEU A 130 14.10 0.95 -5.55
CA LEU A 130 12.79 1.38 -5.05
C LEU A 130 12.22 0.44 -3.99
N ALA A 131 12.88 -0.70 -3.74
CA ALA A 131 12.50 -1.59 -2.66
C ALA A 131 12.63 -0.85 -1.32
N LEU A 132 11.74 -1.18 -0.38
CA LEU A 132 11.69 -0.50 0.91
C LEU A 132 13.06 -0.57 1.58
N TYR A 133 13.60 0.58 1.98
CA TYR A 133 15.00 0.76 2.46
C TYR A 133 15.40 -0.15 3.65
N ARG A 134 14.44 -0.85 4.26
CA ARG A 134 14.65 -1.74 5.42
C ARG A 134 14.62 -3.23 5.10
N PHE A 135 14.50 -3.61 3.83
CA PHE A 135 14.44 -5.01 3.38
C PHE A 135 15.68 -5.84 3.77
N ILE A 136 16.86 -5.23 3.89
CA ILE A 136 18.13 -5.94 4.20
C ILE A 136 19.03 -5.11 5.12
N LEU A 137 18.59 -4.82 6.34
CA LEU A 137 19.42 -4.09 7.33
C LEU A 137 19.95 -4.97 8.48
N SER A 138 19.66 -6.28 8.49
CA SER A 138 20.10 -7.19 9.58
C SER A 138 20.89 -8.41 9.12
N LEU A 139 21.49 -8.38 7.93
CA LEU A 139 22.51 -9.35 7.53
C LEU A 139 23.89 -8.81 7.93
#